data_AF-A0A7Z9MWB9-F1
#
_entry.id   AF-A0A7Z9MWB9-F1
#
_cell.length_a   1.000
_cell.length_b   1.000
_cell.length_c   1.000
_cell.angle_alpha   90.00
_cell.angle_beta   90.00
_cell.angle_gamma   90.00
#
_symmetry.space_group_name_H-M   'P 1'
#
loop_
_entity.id
_entity.type
_entity.pdbx_description
1 polymer ?
#
loop_
_entity_poly.entity_id
_entity_poly.type
_entity_poly.pdbx_seq_one_letter_code
_entity_poly.pdbx_strand_id
1 'polypeptide(L)' 'MSKVIGIDLGTTNSCVALMEGSDAKVIENAEGGRTTPSMVAFSDNERLVGQPAKRQAVTNPENT' A
#
# COMPACT_ATOMS: atom_id res chain seq x y z
N MET A 1 1.83 -24.26 -4.61
CA MET A 1 3.05 -23.47 -4.31
C MET A 1 2.64 -22.01 -4.18
N SER A 2 3.04 -21.33 -3.10
CA SER A 2 2.88 -19.89 -2.97
C SER A 2 3.82 -19.17 -3.94
N LYS A 3 3.35 -18.12 -4.62
CA LYS A 3 4.22 -17.26 -5.44
C LYS A 3 5.12 -16.43 -4.51
N VAL A 4 6.40 -16.31 -4.84
CA VAL A 4 7.29 -15.33 -4.20
C VAL A 4 6.95 -13.95 -4.77
N ILE A 5 6.88 -12.94 -3.92
CA ILE A 5 6.60 -11.55 -4.29
C ILE A 5 7.78 -10.65 -3.94
N GLY A 6 7.98 -9.61 -4.74
CA GLY A 6 8.89 -8.51 -4.42
C GLY A 6 8.08 -7.34 -3.85
N ILE A 7 8.50 -6.83 -2.69
CA ILE A 7 7.90 -5.66 -2.06
C ILE A 7 8.97 -4.58 -1.98
N ASP A 8 8.73 -3.46 -2.66
CA ASP A 8 9.43 -2.21 -2.43
C ASP A 8 8.71 -1.46 -1.31
N LEU A 9 9.38 -1.30 -0.17
CA LEU A 9 8.85 -0.66 1.04
C LEU A 9 9.48 0.73 1.19
N GLY A 10 9.10 1.64 0.29
CA GLY A 10 9.59 3.01 0.29
C GLY A 10 8.94 3.89 1.37
N THR A 11 9.60 4.99 1.72
CA THR A 11 9.11 5.95 2.73
C THR A 11 7.77 6.59 2.36
N THR A 12 7.56 6.93 1.08
CA THR A 12 6.34 7.65 0.64
C THR A 12 5.32 6.71 0.03
N ASN A 13 5.78 5.77 -0.80
CA ASN A 13 4.93 4.79 -1.46
C ASN A 13 5.61 3.43 -1.44
N SER A 14 4.79 2.40 -1.44
CA SER A 14 5.19 1.01 -1.57
C SER A 14 4.61 0.41 -2.85
N CYS A 15 5.30 -0.59 -3.39
CA CYS A 15 4.93 -1.28 -4.63
C CYS A 15 5.13 -2.78 -4.44
N VAL A 16 4.27 -3.60 -5.07
CA VAL A 16 4.42 -5.05 -5.07
C VAL A 16 4.44 -5.58 -6.50
N ALA A 17 5.34 -6.52 -6.75
CA ALA A 17 5.47 -7.20 -8.03
C ALA A 17 5.57 -8.71 -7.84
N LEU A 18 5.20 -9.45 -8.89
CA LEU A 18 5.39 -10.88 -9.01
C LEU A 18 5.98 -11.21 -10.38
N MET A 19 6.57 -12.40 -10.51
CA MET A 19 7.00 -12.91 -11.81
C MET A 19 5.83 -13.64 -12.49
N GLU A 20 5.47 -13.23 -13.71
CA GLU A 20 4.61 -13.98 -14.63
C GLU A 20 5.49 -14.56 -15.75
N GLY A 21 5.89 -15.83 -15.61
CA GLY A 21 6.87 -16.43 -16.51
C GLY A 21 8.24 -15.79 -16.34
N SER A 22 8.78 -15.21 -17.41
CA SER A 22 10.06 -14.48 -17.42
C SER A 22 9.91 -12.99 -17.08
N ASP A 23 8.68 -12.48 -17.01
CA ASP A 23 8.43 -11.04 -16.93
C ASP A 23 8.01 -10.62 -15.51
N ALA A 24 8.55 -9.51 -15.03
CA ALA A 24 8.13 -8.90 -13.79
C ALA A 24 6.88 -8.05 -14.01
N LYS A 25 5.84 -8.26 -13.19
CA LYS A 25 4.58 -7.52 -13.27
C LYS A 25 4.24 -6.89 -11.93
N VAL A 26 4.06 -5.57 -11.95
CA VAL A 26 3.53 -4.79 -10.82
C VAL A 26 2.04 -5.06 -10.65
N ILE A 27 1.60 -5.29 -9.42
CA ILE A 27 0.23 -5.60 -9.05
C ILE A 27 -0.50 -4.32 -8.64
N GLU A 28 -1.75 -4.18 -9.06
CA GLU A 28 -2.63 -3.10 -8.59
C GLU A 28 -3.16 -3.41 -7.19
N ASN A 29 -3.23 -2.39 -6.34
CA ASN A 29 -3.90 -2.49 -5.04
C ASN A 29 -5.43 -2.50 -5.20
N ALA A 30 -6.15 -2.67 -4.09
CA ALA A 30 -7.61 -2.73 -4.09
C ALA A 30 -8.26 -1.43 -4.61
N GLU A 31 -7.52 -0.32 -4.61
CA GLU A 31 -7.93 0.99 -5.08
C GLU A 31 -7.56 1.25 -6.56
N GLY A 32 -6.99 0.26 -7.27
CA GLY A 32 -6.62 0.35 -8.69
C GLY A 32 -5.29 1.07 -8.96
N GLY A 33 -4.55 1.43 -7.92
CA GLY A 33 -3.23 2.03 -8.02
C GLY A 33 -2.12 0.98 -8.07
N ARG A 34 -1.08 1.21 -8.88
CA ARG A 34 0.13 0.35 -8.91
C ARG A 34 1.10 0.60 -7.76
N THR A 35 0.84 1.62 -6.95
CA THR A 35 1.57 1.92 -5.72
C THR A 35 0.58 2.25 -4.62
N THR A 36 0.97 2.01 -3.37
CA THR A 36 0.17 2.29 -2.18
C THR A 36 0.92 3.30 -1.33
N PRO A 37 0.29 4.40 -0.86
CA PRO A 37 0.94 5.29 0.09
C PRO A 37 1.45 4.53 1.32
N SER A 38 2.68 4.81 1.75
CA SER A 38 3.27 4.21 2.94
C SER A 38 2.77 4.90 4.21
N MET A 39 1.45 4.87 4.41
CA MET A 39 0.73 5.57 5.48
C MET A 39 -0.21 4.60 6.19
N VAL A 40 -0.28 4.71 7.51
CA VAL A 40 -1.17 3.93 8.37
C VAL A 40 -1.85 4.90 9.32
N ALA A 41 -3.17 4.91 9.31
CA ALA A 41 -3.95 5.73 10.21
C ALA A 41 -4.74 4.88 11.20
N PHE A 42 -4.77 5.31 12.45
CA PHE A 42 -5.56 4.72 13.51
C PHE A 42 -6.82 5.56 13.74
N SER A 43 -7.96 4.89 13.69
CA SER A 43 -9.25 5.41 14.15
C SER A 43 -9.72 4.57 15.34
N ASP A 44 -10.83 4.94 15.97
CA ASP A 44 -11.29 4.33 17.22
C ASP A 44 -11.32 2.79 17.16
N ASN A 45 -11.86 2.21 16.09
CA ASN A 45 -12.02 0.76 15.95
C ASN A 45 -11.42 0.18 14.65
N GLU A 46 -10.71 0.98 13.86
CA GLU A 46 -10.20 0.54 12.57
C GLU A 46 -8.81 1.11 12.28
N ARG A 47 -7.98 0.30 11.60
CA ARG A 47 -6.70 0.73 11.03
C ARG A 47 -6.87 0.90 9.53
N LEU A 48 -6.71 2.12 9.04
CA LEU A 48 -6.70 2.42 7.62
C LEU A 48 -5.26 2.35 7.11
N VAL A 49 -5.08 1.83 5.89
CA VAL A 49 -3.76 1.70 5.25
C VAL A 49 -3.82 2.27 3.85
N GLY A 50 -2.77 2.95 3.40
CA GLY A 50 -2.67 3.39 2.02
C GLY A 50 -3.56 4.58 1.69
N GLN A 51 -4.38 4.45 0.65
CA GLN A 51 -5.15 5.57 0.12
C GLN A 51 -6.22 6.10 1.10
N PRO A 52 -6.97 5.24 1.82
CA PRO A 52 -7.83 5.67 2.93
C PRO A 52 -7.09 6.45 4.04
N ALA A 53 -5.93 5.98 4.50
CA ALA A 53 -5.14 6.68 5.52
C ALA A 53 -4.71 8.07 5.04
N LYS A 54 -4.16 8.16 3.82
CA LYS A 54 -3.74 9.42 3.21
C LYS A 54 -4.87 10.45 3.10
N ARG A 55 -6.12 10.02 2.86
CA ARG A 55 -7.27 10.93 2.71
C ARG A 55 -7.62 11.67 4.00
N GLN A 56 -7.46 11.02 5.15
CA GLN A 56 -7.80 11.63 6.45
C GLN A 56 -6.61 12.27 7.17
N ALA A 57 -5.39 12.17 6.63
CA ALA A 57 -4.18 12.68 7.27
C ALA A 57 -4.27 14.15 7.68
N VAL A 58 -4.99 14.97 6.91
CA VAL A 58 -5.18 16.40 7.22
C VAL A 58 -6.12 16.63 8.42
N THR A 59 -7.10 15.75 8.62
CA THR A 59 -8.07 15.83 9.72
C THR A 59 -7.69 15.00 10.94
N ASN A 60 -6.74 14.08 10.81
CA ASN A 60 -6.24 13.20 11.88
C ASN A 60 -4.69 13.17 11.92
N PRO A 61 -4.02 14.32 12.08
CA PRO A 61 -2.56 14.44 11.92
C PRO A 61 -1.76 13.74 13.02
N GLU A 62 -2.31 13.56 14.21
CA GLU A 62 -1.61 12.91 15.33
C GLU A 62 -1.67 11.38 15.26
N ASN A 63 -2.64 10.81 14.52
CA ASN A 63 -2.85 9.36 14.42
C ASN A 63 -2.76 8.82 12.98
N THR A 64 -2.10 9.53 12.05
CA THR A 64 -1.92 9.13 10.63
C THR A 64 -0.47 9.21 10.18
#